data_AF-A0A914FU50-F1
#
_entry.id   AF-A0A914FU50-F1
#
_cell.length_a   1.000
_cell.length_b   1.000
_cell.length_c   1.000
_cell.angle_alpha   90.00
_cell.angle_beta   90.00
_cell.angle_gamma   90.00
#
_symmetry.space_group_name_H-M   'P 1'
#
loop_
_entity.id
_entity.type
_entity.pdbx_description
1 polymer ?
#
loop_
_entity_poly.entity_id
_entity_poly.type
_entity_poly.pdbx_seq_one_letter_code
_entity_poly.pdbx_strand_id
1 'polypeptide(L)'
;MAYDWPMNIGGKPSFGMPNFVPVTFEVTILLCALGMVATFFFRNHLFPGRAPRVMDLRATDDRFILAVDANENTDHALIDSLLKEAGAVEVKYNDRKYVSYE
;
A
#
# COMPACT_ATOMS: atom_id res chain seq x y z
N MET A 1 -33.65 8.33 -16.12
CA MET A 1 -34.06 8.85 -17.44
C MET A 1 -34.85 7.87 -18.28
N ALA A 2 -34.64 6.54 -18.20
CA ALA A 2 -35.44 5.59 -19.00
C ALA A 2 -36.72 5.10 -18.31
N TYR A 3 -36.68 4.92 -16.99
CA TYR A 3 -37.79 4.36 -16.21
C TYR A 3 -38.39 5.40 -15.24
N ASP A 4 -37.54 6.05 -14.45
CA ASP A 4 -37.97 6.97 -13.39
C ASP A 4 -38.48 8.34 -13.89
N TRP A 5 -37.91 8.83 -15.01
CA TRP A 5 -38.31 10.09 -15.63
C TRP A 5 -38.04 10.05 -17.14
N PRO A 6 -38.96 9.50 -17.95
CA PRO A 6 -38.79 9.37 -19.39
C PRO A 6 -38.86 10.74 -20.07
N MET A 7 -37.83 11.05 -20.87
CA MET A 7 -37.77 12.28 -21.66
C MET A 7 -37.51 11.95 -23.12
N ASN A 8 -38.21 12.65 -24.01
CA ASN A 8 -37.90 12.59 -25.43
C ASN A 8 -36.81 13.62 -25.76
N ILE A 9 -35.57 13.14 -25.90
CA ILE A 9 -34.44 13.96 -26.35
C ILE A 9 -34.04 13.49 -27.76
N GLY A 10 -34.34 14.31 -28.76
CA GLY A 10 -33.93 14.07 -30.15
C GLY A 10 -34.54 12.82 -30.80
N GLY A 11 -35.69 12.33 -30.32
CA GLY A 11 -36.39 11.18 -30.90
C GLY A 11 -35.69 9.83 -30.70
N LYS A 12 -34.63 9.79 -29.89
CA LYS A 12 -33.86 8.57 -29.66
C LYS A 12 -34.60 7.62 -28.69
N PRO A 13 -34.40 6.30 -28.81
CA PRO A 13 -34.91 5.35 -27.84
C PRO A 13 -34.40 5.69 -26.43
N SER A 14 -35.31 5.70 -25.45
CA SER A 14 -34.96 6.09 -24.08
C SER A 14 -33.97 5.13 -23.40
N PHE A 15 -33.86 3.90 -23.89
CA PHE A 15 -32.86 2.90 -23.47
C PHE A 15 -32.00 2.45 -24.67
N GLY A 16 -31.13 3.34 -25.15
CA GLY A 16 -30.14 2.99 -26.17
C GLY A 16 -28.84 2.51 -25.51
N MET A 17 -28.56 1.20 -25.55
CA MET A 17 -27.34 0.62 -24.97
C MET A 17 -26.02 1.33 -25.36
N PRO A 18 -25.78 1.71 -26.64
CA PRO A 18 -24.53 2.37 -27.03
C PRO A 18 -24.25 3.69 -26.31
N ASN A 19 -25.29 4.41 -25.89
CA ASN A 19 -25.15 5.70 -25.21
C ASN A 19 -24.59 5.55 -23.79
N PHE A 20 -24.75 4.38 -23.16
CA PHE A 20 -24.27 4.12 -21.80
C PHE A 20 -22.81 3.68 -21.76
N VAL A 21 -22.27 3.15 -22.86
CA VAL A 21 -20.92 2.57 -22.91
C VAL A 21 -19.83 3.54 -22.43
N PRO A 22 -19.77 4.81 -22.88
CA PRO A 22 -18.72 5.71 -22.42
C PRO A 22 -18.81 5.99 -20.91
N VAL A 23 -20.01 6.18 -20.38
CA VAL A 23 -20.20 6.51 -18.96
C VAL A 23 -19.90 5.30 -18.07
N THR A 24 -20.38 4.11 -18.44
CA THR A 24 -20.12 2.91 -17.65
C THR A 24 -18.64 2.52 -17.66
N PHE A 25 -17.95 2.72 -18.79
CA PHE A 25 -16.51 2.52 -18.91
C PHE A 25 -15.71 3.44 -17.97
N GLU A 26 -16.02 4.74 -17.94
CA GLU A 26 -15.32 5.67 -17.04
C GLU A 26 -15.60 5.36 -15.56
N VAL A 27 -16.85 4.99 -15.22
CA VAL A 27 -17.21 4.61 -13.86
C VAL A 27 -16.48 3.35 -13.40
N THR A 28 -16.33 2.33 -14.26
CA THR A 28 -15.60 1.12 -13.87
C THR A 28 -14.12 1.40 -13.64
N ILE A 29 -13.49 2.25 -14.46
CA ILE A 29 -12.10 2.67 -14.27
C ILE A 29 -11.94 3.45 -12.97
N LEU A 30 -12.84 4.41 -12.71
CA LEU A 30 -12.80 5.22 -11.50
C LEU A 30 -12.92 4.35 -10.23
N LEU A 31 -13.89 3.43 -10.20
CA LEU A 31 -14.08 2.52 -9.06
C LEU A 31 -12.90 1.56 -8.89
N CYS A 32 -12.32 1.08 -9.99
CA CYS A 32 -11.13 0.23 -9.96
C CYS A 32 -9.93 0.98 -9.36
N ALA A 33 -9.65 2.20 -9.84
CA ALA A 33 -8.55 3.02 -9.35
C ALA A 33 -8.70 3.35 -7.86
N LEU A 34 -9.88 3.81 -7.44
CA LEU A 34 -10.15 4.12 -6.03
C LEU A 34 -10.09 2.86 -5.15
N GLY A 35 -10.62 1.73 -5.62
CA GLY A 35 -10.58 0.46 -4.90
C GLY A 35 -9.16 -0.06 -4.70
N MET A 36 -8.30 0.03 -5.72
CA MET A 36 -6.89 -0.35 -5.62
C MET A 36 -6.12 0.53 -4.63
N VAL A 37 -6.29 1.85 -4.71
CA VAL A 37 -5.62 2.80 -3.81
C VAL A 37 -6.10 2.59 -2.36
N ALA A 38 -7.40 2.44 -2.15
CA ALA A 38 -7.95 2.16 -0.82
C ALA A 38 -7.42 0.85 -0.24
N THR A 39 -7.37 -0.21 -1.06
CA THR A 39 -6.84 -1.52 -0.65
C THR A 39 -5.35 -1.44 -0.32
N PHE A 40 -4.57 -0.69 -1.11
CA PHE A 40 -3.15 -0.46 -0.86
C PHE A 40 -2.90 0.22 0.49
N PHE A 41 -3.62 1.31 0.78
CA PHE A 41 -3.51 1.99 2.07
C PHE A 41 -3.94 1.10 3.24
N PHE A 42 -5.04 0.36 3.08
CA PHE A 42 -5.53 -0.55 4.11
C PHE A 42 -4.55 -1.68 4.42
N ARG A 43 -4.05 -2.38 3.37
CA ARG A 43 -3.15 -3.54 3.53
C ARG A 43 -1.78 -3.14 4.08
N ASN A 44 -1.26 -1.98 3.71
CA ASN A 44 0.03 -1.48 4.23
C ASN A 44 -0.13 -0.71 5.54
N HIS A 45 -1.36 -0.58 6.07
CA HIS A 45 -1.67 0.21 7.26
C HIS A 45 -1.18 1.66 7.16
N LEU A 46 -1.23 2.25 5.96
CA LEU A 46 -0.82 3.63 5.71
C LEU A 46 -2.05 4.53 5.85
N PHE A 47 -2.12 5.28 6.95
CA PHE A 47 -3.20 6.23 7.23
C PHE A 47 -2.64 7.56 7.73
N PRO A 48 -3.27 8.69 7.38
CA PRO A 48 -2.91 9.98 7.96
C PRO A 48 -2.98 9.93 9.49
N GLY A 49 -1.92 10.37 10.17
CA GLY A 49 -1.81 10.36 11.62
C GLY A 49 -1.25 9.06 12.23
N ARG A 50 -0.94 8.02 11.43
CA ARG A 50 -0.24 6.85 11.94
C ARG A 50 1.26 7.12 12.06
N ALA A 51 1.86 6.75 13.20
CA ALA A 51 3.30 6.82 13.37
C ALA A 51 4.03 5.97 12.32
N PRO A 52 5.09 6.50 11.67
CA PRO A 52 5.82 5.79 10.65
C PRO A 52 6.54 4.57 11.26
N ARG A 53 6.45 3.43 10.60
CA ARG A 53 7.07 2.17 11.02
C ARG A 53 8.42 2.02 10.32
N VAL A 54 9.45 2.67 10.85
CA VAL A 54 10.81 2.69 10.26
C VAL A 54 11.78 1.94 11.18
N MET A 55 12.69 1.14 10.62
CA MET A 55 13.67 0.36 11.40
C MET A 55 14.88 1.19 11.84
N ASP A 56 15.39 2.05 10.96
CA ASP A 56 16.41 3.07 11.23
C ASP A 56 16.09 4.30 10.36
N LEU A 57 16.25 5.50 10.87
CA LEU A 57 15.93 6.75 10.16
C LEU A 57 16.74 6.91 8.87
N ARG A 58 17.91 6.27 8.80
CA ARG A 58 18.81 6.27 7.63
C ARG A 58 18.34 5.35 6.50
N ALA A 59 17.27 4.58 6.70
CA ALA A 59 16.70 3.68 5.69
C ALA A 59 16.31 4.37 4.39
N THR A 60 15.91 5.64 4.48
CA THR A 60 15.39 6.41 3.35
C THR A 60 16.45 7.25 2.66
N ASP A 61 17.68 7.29 3.19
CA ASP A 61 18.76 8.16 2.72
C ASP A 61 19.97 7.33 2.22
N ASP A 62 20.79 6.81 3.14
CA ASP A 62 22.12 6.25 2.81
C ASP A 62 22.31 4.75 3.08
N ARG A 63 21.35 4.07 3.75
CA ARG A 63 21.52 2.67 4.16
C ARG A 63 20.34 1.78 3.77
N PHE A 64 20.67 0.57 3.32
CA PHE A 64 19.71 -0.54 3.22
C PHE A 64 19.70 -1.32 4.53
N ILE A 65 18.52 -1.77 4.95
CA ILE A 65 18.32 -2.45 6.23
C ILE A 65 17.77 -3.84 5.98
N LEU A 66 18.42 -4.83 6.58
CA LEU A 66 17.89 -6.18 6.73
C LEU A 66 17.43 -6.35 8.18
N ALA A 67 16.14 -6.58 8.38
CA ALA A 67 15.57 -6.80 9.70
C ALA A 67 15.27 -8.30 9.87
N VAL A 68 15.79 -8.88 10.96
CA VAL A 68 15.55 -10.27 11.35
C VAL A 68 14.79 -10.26 12.67
N ASP A 69 13.73 -11.06 12.78
CA ASP A 69 12.99 -11.19 14.04
C ASP A 69 13.79 -12.06 15.02
N ALA A 70 14.24 -11.44 16.11
CA ALA A 70 15.03 -12.11 17.13
C ALA A 70 14.21 -13.11 17.96
N ASN A 71 12.89 -12.95 18.05
CA ASN A 71 12.07 -13.89 18.82
C ASN A 71 11.91 -15.25 18.13
N GLU A 72 11.92 -15.26 16.80
CA GLU A 72 11.80 -16.49 16.01
C GLU A 72 13.15 -17.20 15.83
N ASN A 73 14.26 -16.49 16.04
CA ASN A 73 15.61 -17.01 15.80
C ASN A 73 16.46 -17.00 17.07
N THR A 74 16.67 -18.17 17.64
CA THR A 74 17.35 -18.33 18.94
C THR A 74 18.86 -18.12 18.89
N ASP A 75 19.50 -18.32 17.72
CA ASP A 75 20.96 -18.35 17.60
C ASP A 75 21.54 -17.00 17.11
N HIS A 76 21.47 -15.99 17.98
CA HIS A 76 21.88 -14.62 17.65
C HIS A 76 23.35 -14.50 17.24
N ALA A 77 24.24 -15.28 17.87
CA ALA A 77 25.67 -15.26 17.56
C ALA A 77 25.97 -15.75 16.12
N LEU A 78 25.22 -16.76 15.66
CA LEU A 78 25.31 -17.25 14.30
C LEU A 78 24.86 -16.18 13.32
N ILE A 79 23.71 -15.54 13.57
CA ILE A 79 23.17 -14.47 12.72
C ILE A 79 24.17 -13.32 12.58
N ASP A 80 24.77 -12.88 13.68
CA ASP A 80 25.78 -11.82 13.65
C ASP A 80 27.00 -12.18 12.81
N SER A 81 27.48 -13.42 12.93
CA SER A 81 28.61 -13.90 12.12
C SER A 81 28.26 -13.94 10.63
N LEU A 82 27.07 -14.45 10.28
CA LEU A 82 26.59 -14.52 8.91
C LEU A 82 26.41 -13.12 8.29
N LEU A 83 25.84 -12.18 9.03
CA LEU A 83 25.65 -10.81 8.55
C LEU A 83 26.99 -10.11 8.34
N LYS A 84 27.95 -10.28 9.25
CA LYS A 84 29.29 -9.71 9.11
C LYS A 84 30.06 -10.33 7.94
N GLU A 85 29.97 -11.64 7.77
CA GLU A 85 30.58 -12.35 6.63
C GLU A 85 29.97 -11.91 5.29
N ALA A 86 28.65 -11.69 5.26
CA ALA A 86 27.94 -11.15 4.09
C ALA A 86 28.25 -9.68 3.79
N GLY A 87 29.04 -8.99 4.62
CA GLY A 87 29.48 -7.61 4.39
C GLY A 87 28.59 -6.54 5.04
N ALA A 88 27.82 -6.88 6.08
CA ALA A 88 27.06 -5.88 6.84
C ALA A 88 28.00 -4.84 7.47
N VAL A 89 27.78 -3.56 7.15
CA VAL A 89 28.58 -2.44 7.68
C VAL A 89 28.32 -2.22 9.17
N GLU A 90 27.09 -2.44 9.60
CA GLU A 90 26.66 -2.25 10.99
C GLU A 90 25.61 -3.29 11.35
N VAL A 91 25.69 -3.84 12.57
CA VAL A 91 24.71 -4.78 13.12
C VAL A 91 24.23 -4.21 14.46
N LYS A 92 22.92 -4.01 14.59
CA LYS A 92 22.28 -3.44 15.79
C LYS A 92 21.25 -4.43 16.34
N TYR A 93 21.20 -4.50 17.66
CA TYR A 93 20.11 -5.14 18.39
C TYR A 93 19.14 -4.06 18.85
N ASN A 94 17.88 -4.15 18.40
CA ASN A 94 16.85 -3.19 18.76
C ASN A 94 15.74 -3.91 19.54
N ASP A 95 15.45 -3.44 20.75
CA ASP A 95 14.39 -3.98 21.59
C ASP A 95 13.00 -3.64 21.02
N ARG A 96 12.90 -2.54 20.25
CA ARG A 96 11.65 -2.11 19.61
C ARG A 96 11.64 -2.51 18.14
N LYS A 97 10.49 -3.02 17.68
CA LYS A 97 10.28 -3.40 16.28
C LYS A 97 10.28 -2.21 15.31
N TYR A 98 10.04 -0.97 15.77
CA TYR A 98 10.07 0.24 14.95
C TYR A 98 10.55 1.44 15.78
N VAL A 99 11.21 2.38 15.11
CA VAL A 99 11.48 3.74 15.60
C VAL A 99 10.24 4.57 15.33
N SER A 100 9.36 4.73 16.32
CA SER A 100 8.33 5.76 16.31
C SER A 100 8.94 7.08 16.76
N TYR A 101 8.51 8.21 16.19
CA TYR A 101 8.85 9.56 16.65
C TYR A 101 8.13 9.91 17.98
N GLU A 102 8.10 8.97 18.92
CA GLU A 102 7.63 9.11 20.31
C GLU A 102 8.69 8.55 21.27
#